data_AF-A0A261CQV7-F1
#
_entry.id   AF-A0A261CQV7-F1
#
_cell.length_a   1.000
_cell.length_b   1.000
_cell.length_c   1.000
_cell.angle_alpha   90.00
_cell.angle_beta   90.00
_cell.angle_gamma   90.00
#
_symmetry.space_group_name_H-M   'P 1'
#
loop_
_entity.id
_entity.type
_entity.pdbx_description
1 polymer ?
#
loop_
_entity_poly.entity_id
_entity_poly.type
_entity_poly.pdbx_seq_one_letter_code
_entity_poly.pdbx_strand_id
1 'polypeptide(L)'
;MISLLISLILSILSLSVYVLTVRVIIKHWKSFKTSFFQLYVFEFAVNVVTYSNSIISIRIPSLVGADNILSSHYAIQTKTTFWSQLQLALQFHMAFVQYGVSLLIALNRMTILIKKDFFAPIWLKWNWVPMTLVFFVPSVATWPFFFNEVYFKYVESGDRYQLTSDYNISGLFTIVFLALCIITVLVTVCNVMTLIIIRKLVILRRNLDYQCFLISVCSTVVLIIGTGITFVMKIAEKDSYMYHVTNALLPFVTDLLSLHQPFVLMIFSSRIREIVLGMVYRTLCCDCCIPFSHQNGRK
;
A
#
# COMPACT_ATOMS: atom_id res chain seq x y z
N MET A 1 -3.18 -17.37 -16.46
CA MET A 1 -1.72 -17.56 -16.31
C MET A 1 -0.90 -16.38 -16.88
N ILE A 2 -1.02 -16.04 -18.18
CA ILE A 2 -0.25 -14.95 -18.81
C ILE A 2 -0.46 -13.57 -18.15
N SER A 3 -1.71 -13.18 -17.89
CA SER A 3 -2.03 -11.91 -17.21
C SER A 3 -1.42 -11.81 -15.79
N LEU A 4 -1.31 -12.94 -15.09
CA LEU A 4 -0.70 -13.01 -13.76
C LEU A 4 0.83 -12.97 -13.79
N LEU A 5 1.47 -13.58 -14.80
CA LEU A 5 2.91 -13.45 -15.07
C LEU A 5 3.29 -11.99 -15.37
N ILE A 6 2.50 -11.32 -16.21
CA ILE A 6 2.68 -9.88 -16.50
C ILE A 6 2.52 -9.06 -15.22
N SER A 7 1.47 -9.33 -14.42
CA SER A 7 1.27 -8.67 -13.13
C SER A 7 2.43 -8.87 -12.16
N LEU A 8 2.98 -10.09 -12.06
CA LEU A 8 4.13 -10.38 -11.19
C LEU A 8 5.38 -9.63 -11.66
N ILE A 9 5.67 -9.63 -12.96
CA ILE A 9 6.82 -8.88 -13.51
C ILE A 9 6.68 -7.38 -13.22
N LEU A 10 5.50 -6.81 -13.49
CA LEU A 10 5.21 -5.40 -13.19
C LEU A 10 5.33 -5.10 -11.70
N SER A 11 4.88 -6.02 -10.85
CA SER A 11 4.94 -5.85 -9.39
C SER A 11 6.37 -5.89 -8.86
N ILE A 12 7.21 -6.79 -9.38
CA ILE A 12 8.65 -6.86 -9.06
C ILE A 12 9.37 -5.58 -9.50
N LEU A 13 9.07 -5.09 -10.71
CA LEU A 13 9.63 -3.84 -11.21
C LEU A 13 9.22 -2.67 -10.29
N SER A 14 7.94 -2.62 -9.91
CA SER A 14 7.39 -1.59 -9.03
C SER A 14 8.01 -1.62 -7.64
N LEU A 15 8.16 -2.81 -7.05
CA LEU A 15 8.83 -2.99 -5.77
C LEU A 15 10.30 -2.58 -5.84
N SER A 16 10.98 -2.88 -6.94
CA SER A 16 12.37 -2.48 -7.17
C SER A 16 12.51 -0.95 -7.19
N VAL A 17 11.62 -0.26 -7.90
CA VAL A 17 11.56 1.21 -7.90
C VAL A 17 11.26 1.73 -6.49
N TYR A 18 10.33 1.11 -5.76
CA TYR A 18 10.02 1.52 -4.39
C TYR A 18 11.25 1.43 -3.47
N VAL A 19 11.94 0.28 -3.49
CA VAL A 19 13.19 0.07 -2.73
C VAL A 19 14.24 1.12 -3.09
N LEU A 20 14.40 1.43 -4.39
CA LEU A 20 15.33 2.47 -4.83
C LEU A 20 14.96 3.86 -4.29
N THR A 21 13.68 4.26 -4.38
CA THR A 21 13.23 5.57 -3.86
C THR A 21 13.47 5.70 -2.37
N VAL A 22 13.18 4.65 -1.59
CA VAL A 22 13.41 4.63 -0.14
C VAL A 22 14.89 4.66 0.19
N ARG A 23 15.74 3.91 -0.54
CA ARG A 23 17.20 3.97 -0.37
C ARG A 23 17.74 5.38 -0.61
N VAL A 24 17.26 6.09 -1.63
CA VAL A 24 17.64 7.50 -1.87
C VAL A 24 17.26 8.39 -0.69
N ILE A 25 16.02 8.26 -0.22
CA ILE A 25 15.50 9.06 0.90
C ILE A 25 16.33 8.83 2.16
N ILE A 26 16.66 7.57 2.47
CA ILE A 26 17.49 7.21 3.64
C ILE A 26 18.92 7.73 3.46
N LYS A 27 19.53 7.54 2.28
CA LYS A 27 20.90 8.01 2.00
C LYS A 27 21.02 9.54 2.12
N HIS A 28 20.00 10.27 1.68
CA HIS A 28 19.96 11.74 1.74
C HIS A 28 19.08 12.27 2.89
N TRP A 29 18.90 11.49 3.96
CA TRP A 29 17.98 11.80 5.07
C TRP A 29 18.16 13.20 5.67
N LYS A 30 19.42 13.64 5.82
CA LYS A 30 19.75 14.98 6.35
C LYS A 30 19.20 16.11 5.48
N SER A 31 19.07 15.92 4.16
CA SER A 31 18.52 16.91 3.23
C SER A 31 17.00 16.82 3.09
N PHE A 32 16.42 15.66 3.39
CA PHE A 32 14.99 15.36 3.26
C PHE A 32 14.30 15.21 4.63
N LYS A 33 14.78 15.85 5.69
CA LYS A 33 14.26 15.68 7.06
C LYS A 33 12.87 16.31 7.25
N THR A 34 11.85 15.72 6.64
CA THR A 34 10.45 16.12 6.76
C THR A 34 9.62 14.96 7.29
N SER A 35 8.53 15.27 7.99
CA SER A 35 7.59 14.25 8.48
C SER A 35 6.96 13.43 7.35
N PHE A 36 6.92 13.97 6.12
CA PHE A 36 6.44 13.26 4.93
C PHE A 36 7.26 12.01 4.68
N PHE A 37 8.58 12.16 4.65
CA PHE A 37 9.47 11.08 4.26
C PHE A 37 9.55 10.00 5.33
N GLN A 38 9.37 10.36 6.61
CA GLN A 38 9.16 9.37 7.67
C GLN A 38 7.90 8.52 7.41
N LEU A 39 6.78 9.16 7.05
CA LEU A 39 5.54 8.45 6.70
C LEU A 39 5.68 7.61 5.43
N TYR A 40 6.38 8.11 4.42
CA TYR A 40 6.62 7.39 3.18
C TYR A 40 7.47 6.12 3.39
N VAL A 41 8.49 6.19 4.26
CA VAL A 41 9.31 5.01 4.63
C VAL A 41 8.49 4.02 5.45
N PHE A 42 7.62 4.49 6.33
CA PHE A 42 6.70 3.64 7.08
C PHE A 42 5.69 2.95 6.15
N GLU A 43 5.08 3.70 5.22
CA GLU A 43 4.18 3.19 4.20
C GLU A 43 4.85 2.12 3.33
N PHE A 44 6.12 2.32 2.96
CA PHE A 44 6.91 1.31 2.26
C PHE A 44 6.99 -0.01 3.05
N ALA A 45 7.33 0.05 4.34
CA ALA A 45 7.43 -1.16 5.17
C ALA A 45 6.09 -1.90 5.26
N VAL A 46 5.00 -1.16 5.46
CA VAL A 46 3.63 -1.68 5.45
C VAL A 46 3.33 -2.35 4.11
N ASN A 47 3.59 -1.68 3.00
CA ASN A 47 3.28 -2.19 1.66
C ASN A 47 4.12 -3.41 1.27
N VAL A 48 5.37 -3.50 1.70
CA VAL A 48 6.20 -4.72 1.53
C VAL A 48 5.56 -5.90 2.23
N VAL A 49 5.14 -5.73 3.50
CA VAL A 49 4.46 -6.79 4.27
C VAL A 49 3.15 -7.19 3.60
N THR A 50 2.33 -6.23 3.17
CA THR A 50 1.07 -6.52 2.46
C THR A 50 1.32 -7.32 1.19
N TYR A 51 2.25 -6.87 0.36
CA TYR A 51 2.54 -7.50 -0.93
C TYR A 51 3.09 -8.93 -0.73
N SER A 52 4.05 -9.11 0.17
CA SER A 52 4.59 -10.43 0.51
C SER A 52 3.50 -11.37 1.04
N ASN A 53 2.62 -10.88 1.93
CA ASN A 53 1.52 -11.69 2.44
C ASN A 53 0.52 -12.04 1.32
N SER A 54 0.21 -11.10 0.42
CA SER A 54 -0.71 -11.31 -0.71
C SER A 54 -0.22 -12.39 -1.68
N ILE A 55 1.09 -12.45 -1.94
CA ILE A 55 1.68 -13.51 -2.77
C ILE A 55 1.37 -14.89 -2.20
N ILE A 56 1.62 -15.06 -0.90
CA ILE A 56 1.55 -16.36 -0.24
C ILE A 56 0.11 -16.78 0.06
N SER A 57 -0.72 -15.85 0.56
CA SER A 57 -2.07 -16.17 1.04
C SER A 57 -3.16 -16.12 -0.03
N ILE A 58 -2.97 -15.34 -1.11
CA ILE A 58 -3.99 -15.12 -2.14
C ILE A 58 -3.49 -15.59 -3.51
N ARG A 59 -2.36 -15.06 -4.00
CA ARG A 59 -1.96 -15.22 -5.41
C ARG A 59 -1.59 -16.64 -5.77
N ILE A 60 -0.61 -17.22 -5.05
CA ILE A 60 -0.17 -18.58 -5.36
C ILE A 60 -1.32 -19.58 -5.14
N PRO A 61 -2.08 -19.56 -4.03
CA PRO A 61 -3.22 -20.46 -3.85
C PRO A 61 -4.30 -20.30 -4.93
N SER A 62 -4.55 -19.07 -5.40
CA SER A 62 -5.51 -18.80 -6.48
C SER A 62 -5.10 -19.34 -7.85
N LEU A 63 -3.82 -19.73 -8.00
CA LEU A 63 -3.26 -20.28 -9.23
C LEU A 63 -3.11 -21.81 -9.19
N VAL A 64 -3.29 -22.42 -8.02
CA VAL A 64 -3.15 -23.87 -7.85
C VAL A 64 -4.52 -24.51 -8.02
N GLY A 65 -4.78 -25.04 -9.22
CA GLY A 65 -5.90 -25.93 -9.50
C GLY A 65 -5.63 -27.36 -9.05
N ALA A 66 -6.63 -28.23 -9.16
CA ALA A 66 -6.54 -29.63 -8.74
C ALA A 66 -5.37 -30.39 -9.40
N ASP A 67 -5.13 -30.12 -10.68
CA ASP A 67 -4.15 -30.84 -11.51
C ASP A 67 -2.72 -30.28 -11.44
N ASN A 68 -2.49 -29.22 -10.66
CA ASN A 68 -1.18 -28.58 -10.58
C ASN A 68 -0.23 -29.31 -9.62
N ILE A 69 1.08 -29.28 -9.90
CA ILE A 69 2.12 -29.92 -9.07
C ILE A 69 2.07 -29.45 -7.61
N LEU A 70 1.73 -28.17 -7.38
CA LEU A 70 1.58 -27.58 -6.05
C LEU A 70 0.25 -27.93 -5.36
N SER A 71 -0.70 -28.60 -6.01
CA SER A 71 -1.99 -28.95 -5.40
C SER A 71 -1.80 -29.85 -4.18
N SER A 72 -0.88 -30.81 -4.27
CA SER A 72 -0.46 -31.67 -3.17
C SER A 72 0.04 -30.89 -1.96
N HIS A 73 0.80 -29.80 -2.18
CA HIS A 73 1.34 -28.98 -1.10
C HIS A 73 0.24 -28.27 -0.29
N TYR A 74 -0.79 -27.75 -0.95
CA TYR A 74 -1.92 -27.10 -0.28
C TYR A 74 -2.95 -28.11 0.25
N ALA A 75 -3.16 -29.24 -0.43
CA ALA A 75 -4.06 -30.31 0.00
C ALA A 75 -3.61 -30.96 1.32
N ILE A 76 -2.31 -30.97 1.62
CA ILE A 76 -1.77 -31.50 2.88
C ILE A 76 -1.94 -30.48 4.04
N GLN A 77 -2.12 -29.19 3.73
CA GLN A 77 -2.28 -28.11 4.72
C GLN A 77 -3.74 -27.96 5.20
N THR A 78 -4.34 -29.07 5.59
CA THR A 78 -5.69 -29.14 6.17
C THR A 78 -5.70 -28.89 7.68
N LYS A 79 -4.53 -28.90 8.33
CA LYS A 79 -4.39 -28.63 9.76
C LYS A 79 -3.99 -27.19 10.01
N THR A 80 -4.57 -26.61 11.06
CA THR A 80 -4.22 -25.27 11.52
C THR A 80 -2.76 -25.20 11.96
N THR A 81 -2.03 -24.22 11.44
CA THR A 81 -0.68 -23.88 11.87
C THR A 81 -0.63 -22.42 12.30
N PHE A 82 0.35 -22.05 13.12
CA PHE A 82 0.57 -20.65 13.45
C PHE A 82 0.77 -19.79 12.18
N TRP A 83 1.41 -20.34 11.16
CA TRP A 83 1.67 -19.62 9.90
C TRP A 83 0.39 -19.32 9.11
N SER A 84 -0.54 -20.28 9.03
CA SER A 84 -1.83 -20.06 8.36
C SER A 84 -2.68 -19.03 9.11
N GLN A 85 -2.69 -19.10 10.45
CA GLN A 85 -3.36 -18.09 11.29
C GLN A 85 -2.77 -16.70 11.10
N LEU A 86 -1.44 -16.58 11.11
CA LEU A 86 -0.74 -15.32 10.89
C LEU A 86 -1.02 -14.74 9.49
N GLN A 87 -0.99 -15.56 8.45
CA GLN A 87 -1.25 -15.13 7.06
C GLN A 87 -2.67 -14.58 6.88
N LEU A 88 -3.68 -15.29 7.42
CA LEU A 88 -5.06 -14.84 7.35
C LEU A 88 -5.27 -13.58 8.19
N ALA A 89 -4.68 -13.52 9.39
CA ALA A 89 -4.72 -12.32 10.22
C ALA A 89 -4.09 -11.12 9.50
N LEU A 90 -2.90 -11.27 8.92
CA LEU A 90 -2.21 -10.23 8.16
C LEU A 90 -3.02 -9.78 6.94
N GLN A 91 -3.74 -10.68 6.27
CA GLN A 91 -4.55 -10.34 5.10
C GLN A 91 -5.60 -9.26 5.43
N PHE A 92 -6.33 -9.44 6.53
CA PHE A 92 -7.31 -8.44 6.97
C PHE A 92 -6.66 -7.26 7.68
N HIS A 93 -5.65 -7.51 8.51
CA HIS A 93 -4.96 -6.50 9.30
C HIS A 93 -4.34 -5.43 8.41
N MET A 94 -3.63 -5.85 7.37
CA MET A 94 -2.92 -4.93 6.48
C MET A 94 -3.87 -4.05 5.67
N ALA A 95 -5.10 -4.50 5.37
CA ALA A 95 -6.10 -3.66 4.73
C ALA A 95 -6.46 -2.44 5.60
N PHE A 96 -6.65 -2.64 6.91
CA PHE A 96 -6.86 -1.53 7.84
C PHE A 96 -5.62 -0.62 7.92
N VAL A 97 -4.43 -1.22 8.04
CA VAL A 97 -3.17 -0.47 8.20
C VAL A 97 -2.91 0.41 6.97
N GLN A 98 -3.09 -0.10 5.76
CA GLN A 98 -2.86 0.67 4.52
C GLN A 98 -3.80 1.88 4.41
N TYR A 99 -5.08 1.71 4.73
CA TYR A 99 -6.04 2.82 4.74
C TYR A 99 -5.71 3.81 5.87
N GLY A 100 -5.37 3.32 7.06
CA GLY A 100 -4.96 4.15 8.18
C GLY A 100 -3.69 4.97 7.90
N VAL A 101 -2.69 4.38 7.23
CA VAL A 101 -1.48 5.10 6.78
C VAL A 101 -1.83 6.20 5.79
N SER A 102 -2.72 5.90 4.84
CA SER A 102 -3.17 6.90 3.87
C SER A 102 -3.89 8.08 4.53
N LEU A 103 -4.73 7.82 5.53
CA LEU A 103 -5.33 8.85 6.37
C LEU A 103 -4.29 9.65 7.13
N LEU A 104 -3.30 8.98 7.71
CA LEU A 104 -2.24 9.62 8.46
C LEU A 104 -1.44 10.59 7.59
N ILE A 105 -1.14 10.18 6.35
CA ILE A 105 -0.48 11.04 5.35
C ILE A 105 -1.36 12.24 5.01
N ALA A 106 -2.65 12.04 4.72
CA ALA A 106 -3.57 13.11 4.39
C ALA A 106 -3.72 14.13 5.56
N LEU A 107 -3.85 13.64 6.80
CA LEU A 107 -3.89 14.47 8.01
C LEU A 107 -2.59 15.25 8.22
N ASN A 108 -1.45 14.59 8.04
CA ASN A 108 -0.14 15.21 8.15
C ASN A 108 0.02 16.38 7.15
N ARG A 109 -0.43 16.20 5.90
CA ARG A 109 -0.42 17.27 4.90
C ARG A 109 -1.35 18.43 5.27
N MET A 110 -2.60 18.12 5.59
CA MET A 110 -3.61 19.11 5.91
C MET A 110 -3.17 19.99 7.10
N THR A 111 -2.76 19.37 8.20
CA THR A 111 -2.38 20.11 9.42
C THR A 111 -1.14 20.98 9.23
N ILE A 112 -0.11 20.51 8.51
CA ILE A 112 1.06 21.32 8.17
C ILE A 112 0.69 22.54 7.32
N LEU A 113 -0.26 22.39 6.38
CA LEU A 113 -0.70 23.50 5.54
C LEU A 113 -1.62 24.48 6.28
N ILE A 114 -2.37 24.04 7.29
CA ILE A 114 -3.16 24.92 8.16
C ILE A 114 -2.24 25.82 9.00
N LYS A 115 -1.25 25.24 9.68
CA LYS A 115 -0.35 25.98 10.58
C LYS A 115 1.03 25.35 10.64
N LYS A 116 1.86 25.68 9.65
CA LYS A 116 3.20 25.10 9.43
C LYS A 116 4.08 25.21 10.67
N ASP A 117 4.16 26.39 11.29
CA ASP A 117 5.07 26.66 12.41
C ASP A 117 4.75 25.83 13.66
N PHE A 118 3.48 25.43 13.83
CA PHE A 118 3.05 24.62 14.96
C PHE A 118 3.11 23.12 14.64
N PHE A 119 2.53 22.70 13.52
CA PHE A 119 2.37 21.27 13.23
C PHE A 119 3.64 20.61 12.67
N ALA A 120 4.46 21.32 11.88
CA ALA A 120 5.68 20.74 11.32
C ALA A 120 6.65 20.18 12.39
N PRO A 121 6.99 20.90 13.49
CA PRO A 121 7.87 20.36 14.52
C PRO A 121 7.23 19.22 15.31
N ILE A 122 5.91 19.29 15.57
CA ILE A 122 5.16 18.23 16.27
C ILE A 122 5.23 16.94 15.46
N TRP A 123 4.87 17.00 14.18
CA TRP A 123 4.92 15.85 13.30
C TRP A 123 6.32 15.29 13.15
N LEU A 124 7.35 16.13 13.07
CA LEU A 124 8.72 15.64 12.93
C LEU A 124 9.22 14.87 14.17
N LYS A 125 8.79 15.28 15.37
CA LYS A 125 9.20 14.68 16.66
C LYS A 125 8.33 13.50 17.07
N TRP A 126 7.02 13.59 16.87
CA TRP A 126 6.03 12.66 17.42
C TRP A 126 5.37 11.75 16.38
N ASN A 127 5.83 11.75 15.12
CA ASN A 127 5.24 10.94 14.04
C ASN A 127 5.11 9.44 14.36
N TRP A 128 6.05 8.91 15.14
CA TRP A 128 6.10 7.49 15.47
C TRP A 128 4.89 7.05 16.30
N VAL A 129 4.28 7.94 17.08
CA VAL A 129 3.10 7.64 17.92
C VAL A 129 1.89 7.26 17.07
N PRO A 130 1.40 8.11 16.15
CA PRO A 130 0.26 7.73 15.32
C PRO A 130 0.60 6.59 14.33
N MET A 131 1.85 6.46 13.87
CA MET A 131 2.26 5.29 13.06
C MET A 131 2.08 3.98 13.83
N THR A 132 2.53 3.96 15.09
CA THR A 132 2.38 2.81 15.99
C THR A 132 0.91 2.51 16.23
N LEU A 133 0.11 3.54 16.50
CA LEU A 133 -1.33 3.38 16.74
C LEU A 133 -2.05 2.81 15.52
N VAL A 134 -1.78 3.33 14.31
CA VAL A 134 -2.37 2.83 13.06
C VAL A 134 -2.01 1.37 12.82
N PHE A 135 -0.80 0.95 13.19
CA PHE A 135 -0.37 -0.44 13.04
C PHE A 135 -1.04 -1.37 14.06
N PHE A 136 -1.11 -1.00 15.35
CA PHE A 136 -1.57 -1.92 16.39
C PHE A 136 -3.09 -1.92 16.63
N VAL A 137 -3.81 -0.82 16.35
CA VAL A 137 -5.26 -0.76 16.56
C VAL A 137 -6.02 -1.86 15.80
N PRO A 138 -5.71 -2.16 14.52
CA PRO A 138 -6.39 -3.23 13.79
C PRO A 138 -6.18 -4.63 14.38
N SER A 139 -5.17 -4.84 15.23
CA SER A 139 -4.94 -6.13 15.88
C SER A 139 -6.15 -6.56 16.71
N VAL A 140 -6.90 -5.63 17.30
CA VAL A 140 -8.12 -5.95 18.08
C VAL A 140 -9.14 -6.70 17.23
N ALA A 141 -9.28 -6.34 15.95
CA ALA A 141 -10.23 -6.97 15.03
C ALA A 141 -9.72 -8.32 14.49
N THR A 142 -8.40 -8.47 14.32
CA THR A 142 -7.81 -9.66 13.68
C THR A 142 -7.26 -10.69 14.66
N TRP A 143 -7.15 -10.36 15.95
CA TRP A 143 -6.71 -11.26 17.02
C TRP A 143 -7.49 -12.58 17.11
N PRO A 144 -8.81 -12.63 16.86
CA PRO A 144 -9.56 -13.89 16.92
C PRO A 144 -9.01 -15.00 16.03
N PHE A 145 -8.34 -14.70 14.92
CA PHE A 145 -7.77 -15.73 14.04
C PHE A 145 -6.71 -16.62 14.70
N PHE A 146 -6.03 -16.14 15.75
CA PHE A 146 -5.04 -16.94 16.48
C PHE A 146 -5.67 -18.00 17.39
N PHE A 147 -6.97 -17.91 17.67
CA PHE A 147 -7.71 -18.84 18.54
C PHE A 147 -8.70 -19.71 17.78
N ASN A 148 -8.82 -19.52 16.46
CA ASN A 148 -9.71 -20.30 15.61
C ASN A 148 -8.89 -21.15 14.64
N GLU A 149 -9.52 -22.20 14.12
CA GLU A 149 -8.91 -23.02 13.07
C GLU A 149 -8.77 -22.22 11.78
N VAL A 150 -7.63 -22.36 11.12
CA VAL A 150 -7.29 -21.67 9.87
C VAL A 150 -6.53 -22.62 8.97
N TYR A 151 -7.13 -22.97 7.84
CA TYR A 151 -6.64 -24.00 6.93
C TYR A 151 -6.94 -23.65 5.47
N PHE A 152 -6.22 -24.28 4.53
CA PHE A 152 -6.50 -24.13 3.11
C PHE A 152 -7.65 -25.06 2.71
N LYS A 153 -8.65 -24.51 2.03
CA LYS A 153 -9.78 -25.25 1.48
C LYS A 153 -9.78 -25.10 -0.04
N TYR A 154 -9.93 -26.22 -0.74
CA TYR A 154 -10.13 -26.21 -2.19
C TYR A 154 -11.57 -25.79 -2.51
N VAL A 155 -11.71 -24.88 -3.48
CA VAL A 155 -13.00 -24.32 -3.94
C VAL A 155 -13.18 -24.72 -5.41
N GLU A 156 -14.06 -25.69 -5.64
CA GLU A 156 -14.32 -26.25 -6.97
C GLU A 156 -14.83 -25.19 -7.97
N SER A 157 -15.68 -24.27 -7.53
CA SER A 157 -16.26 -23.24 -8.42
C SER A 157 -15.24 -22.27 -9.02
N GLY A 158 -14.04 -22.20 -8.47
CA GLY A 158 -12.95 -21.35 -8.97
C GLY A 158 -11.65 -22.08 -9.26
N ASP A 159 -11.66 -23.42 -9.23
CA ASP A 159 -10.48 -24.31 -9.33
C ASP A 159 -9.25 -23.74 -8.60
N ARG A 160 -9.40 -23.51 -7.28
CA ARG A 160 -8.38 -22.82 -6.49
C ARG A 160 -8.40 -23.20 -5.02
N TYR A 161 -7.25 -23.01 -4.36
CA TYR A 161 -7.18 -23.05 -2.90
C TYR A 161 -7.42 -21.66 -2.31
N GLN A 162 -8.17 -21.63 -1.21
CA GLN A 162 -8.46 -20.42 -0.45
C GLN A 162 -8.18 -20.67 1.04
N LEU A 163 -7.50 -19.72 1.67
CA LEU A 163 -7.28 -19.73 3.12
C LEU A 163 -8.60 -19.36 3.82
N THR A 164 -9.11 -20.25 4.66
CA THR A 164 -10.38 -20.08 5.36
C THR A 164 -10.21 -20.32 6.86
N SER A 165 -11.19 -19.91 7.64
CA SER A 165 -11.25 -20.11 9.08
C SER A 165 -12.67 -20.45 9.51
N ASP A 166 -12.79 -21.13 10.65
CA ASP A 166 -14.08 -21.36 11.34
C ASP A 166 -14.62 -20.08 11.98
N TYR A 167 -13.78 -19.06 12.12
CA TYR A 167 -14.21 -17.74 12.53
C TYR A 167 -15.14 -17.10 11.49
N ASN A 168 -16.05 -16.22 11.92
CA ASN A 168 -16.99 -15.54 11.04
C ASN A 168 -16.29 -14.49 10.15
N ILE A 169 -15.69 -14.95 9.04
CA ILE A 169 -15.01 -14.13 8.04
C ILE A 169 -15.96 -13.08 7.44
N SER A 170 -17.24 -13.42 7.24
CA SER A 170 -18.23 -12.48 6.69
C SER A 170 -18.49 -11.30 7.62
N GLY A 171 -18.61 -11.58 8.93
CA GLY A 171 -18.71 -10.55 9.96
C GLY A 171 -17.49 -9.64 9.99
N LEU A 172 -16.28 -10.22 9.99
CA LEU A 172 -15.05 -9.43 9.96
C LEU A 172 -14.93 -8.61 8.67
N PHE A 173 -15.25 -9.19 7.51
CA PHE A 173 -15.22 -8.49 6.23
C PHE A 173 -16.17 -7.29 6.24
N THR A 174 -17.32 -7.38 6.92
CA THR A 174 -18.22 -6.26 7.13
C THR A 174 -17.59 -5.16 8.00
N ILE A 175 -16.92 -5.52 9.09
CA ILE A 175 -16.20 -4.57 9.96
C ILE A 175 -15.10 -3.86 9.16
N VAL A 176 -14.29 -4.62 8.41
CA VAL A 176 -13.25 -4.10 7.52
C VAL A 176 -13.86 -3.11 6.56
N PHE A 177 -14.88 -3.52 5.81
CA PHE A 177 -15.55 -2.68 4.83
C PHE A 177 -16.05 -1.36 5.43
N LEU A 178 -16.71 -1.39 6.58
CA LEU A 178 -17.18 -0.17 7.26
C LEU A 178 -16.01 0.76 7.63
N ALA A 179 -14.92 0.20 8.15
CA ALA A 179 -13.72 0.98 8.46
C ALA A 179 -13.09 1.59 7.20
N LEU A 180 -13.00 0.83 6.10
CA LEU A 180 -12.49 1.34 4.81
C LEU A 180 -13.34 2.51 4.31
N CYS A 181 -14.68 2.43 4.41
CA CYS A 181 -15.57 3.53 4.04
C CYS A 181 -15.33 4.78 4.89
N ILE A 182 -15.30 4.64 6.22
CA ILE A 182 -15.08 5.77 7.13
C ILE A 182 -13.72 6.42 6.83
N ILE A 183 -12.66 5.63 6.72
CA ILE A 183 -11.32 6.14 6.45
C ILE A 183 -11.26 6.84 5.08
N THR A 184 -11.86 6.27 4.04
CA THR A 184 -11.88 6.87 2.69
C THR A 184 -12.59 8.23 2.69
N VAL A 185 -13.70 8.36 3.41
CA VAL A 185 -14.39 9.65 3.57
C VAL A 185 -13.48 10.65 4.29
N LEU A 186 -12.84 10.25 5.40
CA LEU A 186 -11.94 11.12 6.15
C LEU A 186 -10.73 11.58 5.31
N VAL A 187 -10.10 10.66 4.56
CA VAL A 187 -9.01 10.98 3.61
C VAL A 187 -9.48 12.00 2.58
N THR A 188 -10.66 11.77 1.99
CA THR A 188 -11.25 12.66 0.98
C THR A 188 -11.48 14.05 1.56
N VAL A 189 -12.06 14.15 2.76
CA VAL A 189 -12.27 15.42 3.47
C VAL A 189 -10.94 16.13 3.71
N CYS A 190 -9.92 15.42 4.21
CA CYS A 190 -8.59 15.99 4.44
C CYS A 190 -7.96 16.56 3.16
N ASN A 191 -8.10 15.84 2.05
CA ASN A 191 -7.58 16.27 0.74
C ASN A 191 -8.38 17.43 0.15
N VAL A 192 -9.70 17.47 0.32
CA VAL A 192 -10.53 18.62 -0.08
C VAL A 192 -10.15 19.86 0.72
N MET A 193 -9.99 19.74 2.04
CA MET A 193 -9.54 20.85 2.90
C MET A 193 -8.15 21.35 2.50
N THR A 194 -7.23 20.43 2.21
CA THR A 194 -5.90 20.75 1.70
C THR A 194 -5.98 21.54 0.40
N LEU A 195 -6.81 21.11 -0.55
CA LEU A 195 -7.02 21.81 -1.83
C LEU A 195 -7.55 23.24 -1.62
N ILE A 196 -8.52 23.42 -0.72
CA ILE A 196 -9.09 24.74 -0.40
C ILE A 196 -8.00 25.67 0.15
N ILE A 197 -7.15 25.18 1.05
CA ILE A 197 -6.05 25.97 1.63
C ILE A 197 -5.03 26.37 0.56
N ILE A 198 -4.63 25.41 -0.29
CA ILE A 198 -3.68 25.67 -1.38
C ILE A 198 -4.23 26.71 -2.36
N ARG A 199 -5.53 26.63 -2.71
CA ARG A 199 -6.17 27.61 -3.60
C ARG A 199 -6.18 29.02 -3.01
N LYS A 200 -6.31 29.15 -1.69
CA LYS A 200 -6.25 30.44 -0.99
C LYS A 200 -4.81 30.98 -0.91
N LEU A 201 -3.81 30.12 -0.81
CA LEU A 201 -2.40 30.48 -0.72
C LEU A 201 -1.72 30.45 -2.10
N VAL A 202 -2.04 31.43 -2.95
CA VAL A 202 -1.59 31.55 -4.36
C VAL A 202 -0.06 31.39 -4.56
N ILE A 203 0.74 31.71 -3.53
CA ILE A 203 2.21 31.66 -3.55
C ILE A 203 2.80 30.24 -3.39
N LEU A 204 2.02 29.23 -2.98
CA LEU A 204 2.55 27.91 -2.61
C LEU A 204 2.67 26.88 -3.76
N ARG A 205 2.26 27.24 -4.99
CA ARG A 205 2.09 26.32 -6.14
C ARG A 205 3.38 25.63 -6.62
N ARG A 206 4.56 26.07 -6.15
CA ARG A 206 5.89 25.53 -6.51
C ARG A 206 6.61 24.77 -5.39
N ASN A 207 6.01 24.65 -4.20
CA ASN A 207 6.65 24.02 -3.05
C ASN A 207 6.41 22.50 -3.00
N LEU A 208 7.35 21.78 -2.37
CA LEU A 208 7.30 20.35 -2.06
C LEU A 208 5.92 19.91 -1.51
N ASP A 209 5.23 20.79 -0.77
CA ASP A 209 3.91 20.53 -0.22
C ASP A 209 2.82 20.31 -1.28
N TYR A 210 2.88 21.00 -2.43
CA TYR A 210 1.96 20.78 -3.54
C TYR A 210 2.20 19.42 -4.21
N GLN A 211 3.46 19.01 -4.34
CA GLN A 211 3.83 17.69 -4.87
C GLN A 211 3.30 16.58 -3.94
N CYS A 212 3.50 16.73 -2.62
CA CYS A 212 2.99 15.78 -1.65
C CYS A 212 1.45 15.75 -1.58
N PHE A 213 0.77 16.88 -1.82
CA PHE A 213 -0.68 16.92 -1.96
C PHE A 213 -1.16 16.09 -3.16
N LEU A 214 -0.55 16.26 -4.34
CA LEU A 214 -0.89 15.46 -5.53
C LEU A 214 -0.72 13.96 -5.29
N ILE A 215 0.32 13.57 -4.55
CA ILE A 215 0.54 12.17 -4.15
C ILE A 215 -0.64 11.65 -3.31
N SER A 216 -1.11 12.44 -2.35
CA SER A 216 -2.25 12.07 -1.51
C SER A 216 -3.57 11.99 -2.29
N VAL A 217 -3.79 12.88 -3.27
CA VAL A 217 -4.97 12.83 -4.14
C VAL A 217 -4.97 11.57 -5.00
N CYS A 218 -3.86 11.23 -5.65
CA CYS A 218 -3.76 9.99 -6.41
C CYS A 218 -4.02 8.76 -5.53
N SER A 219 -3.50 8.76 -4.31
CA SER A 219 -3.75 7.68 -3.35
C SER A 219 -5.22 7.59 -2.95
N THR A 220 -5.93 8.73 -2.84
CA THR A 220 -7.39 8.74 -2.57
C THR A 220 -8.18 8.06 -3.68
N VAL A 221 -7.82 8.29 -4.94
CA VAL A 221 -8.47 7.60 -6.08
C VAL A 221 -8.29 6.09 -5.97
N VAL A 222 -7.09 5.62 -5.62
CA VAL A 222 -6.82 4.19 -5.43
C VAL A 222 -7.61 3.61 -4.25
N LEU A 223 -7.77 4.34 -3.14
CA LEU A 223 -8.61 3.92 -2.01
C LEU A 223 -10.09 3.81 -2.38
N ILE A 224 -10.60 4.75 -3.19
CA ILE A 224 -11.99 4.70 -3.67
C ILE A 224 -12.21 3.45 -4.53
N ILE A 225 -11.28 3.15 -5.43
CA ILE A 225 -11.32 1.91 -6.24
C ILE A 225 -11.30 0.68 -5.33
N GLY A 226 -10.39 0.64 -4.34
CA GLY A 226 -10.29 -0.48 -3.40
C GLY A 226 -11.55 -0.69 -2.56
N THR A 227 -12.14 0.39 -2.05
CA THR A 227 -13.38 0.35 -1.28
C THR A 227 -14.55 -0.08 -2.16
N GLY A 228 -14.62 0.41 -3.40
CA GLY A 228 -15.64 0.04 -4.37
C GLY A 228 -15.61 -1.46 -4.69
N ILE A 229 -14.44 -2.03 -4.91
CA ILE A 229 -14.32 -3.47 -5.17
C ILE A 229 -14.67 -4.30 -3.94
N THR A 230 -14.27 -3.86 -2.75
CA THR A 230 -14.67 -4.49 -1.47
C THR A 230 -16.19 -4.47 -1.29
N PHE A 231 -16.86 -3.38 -1.67
CA PHE A 231 -18.32 -3.28 -1.67
C PHE A 231 -18.96 -4.29 -2.62
N VAL A 232 -18.48 -4.36 -3.87
CA VAL A 232 -19.02 -5.31 -4.86
C VAL A 232 -18.82 -6.75 -4.38
N MET A 233 -17.66 -7.08 -3.80
CA MET A 233 -17.42 -8.39 -3.19
C MET A 233 -18.40 -8.74 -2.07
N LYS A 234 -18.81 -7.74 -1.27
CA LYS A 234 -19.72 -7.93 -0.16
C LYS A 234 -21.15 -8.25 -0.63
N ILE A 235 -21.60 -7.60 -1.70
CA ILE A 235 -22.97 -7.77 -2.24
C ILE A 235 -23.07 -8.90 -3.25
N ALA A 236 -21.95 -9.37 -3.81
CA ALA A 236 -21.94 -10.42 -4.81
C ALA A 236 -22.43 -11.74 -4.19
N GLU A 237 -23.44 -12.34 -4.80
CA GLU A 237 -23.89 -13.68 -4.46
C GLU A 237 -22.78 -14.70 -4.76
N LYS A 238 -22.68 -15.74 -3.92
CA LYS A 238 -21.71 -16.82 -4.11
C LYS A 238 -21.91 -17.44 -5.50
N ASP A 239 -20.80 -17.65 -6.20
CA ASP A 239 -20.75 -18.23 -7.57
C ASP A 239 -21.43 -17.39 -8.66
N SER A 240 -21.77 -16.13 -8.38
CA SER A 240 -22.17 -15.18 -9.42
C SER A 240 -20.98 -14.72 -10.27
N TYR A 241 -21.25 -14.26 -11.50
CA TYR A 241 -20.22 -13.64 -12.35
C TYR A 241 -19.45 -12.52 -11.63
N MET A 242 -20.15 -11.69 -10.86
CA MET A 242 -19.55 -10.61 -10.06
C MET A 242 -18.61 -11.14 -8.97
N TYR A 243 -18.96 -12.26 -8.34
CA TYR A 243 -18.11 -12.92 -7.34
C TYR A 243 -16.80 -13.44 -7.95
N HIS A 244 -16.86 -14.04 -9.15
CA HIS A 244 -15.65 -14.50 -9.85
C HIS A 244 -14.77 -13.33 -10.30
N VAL A 245 -15.36 -12.29 -10.90
CA VAL A 245 -14.62 -11.12 -11.38
C VAL A 245 -13.93 -10.37 -10.25
N THR A 246 -14.65 -10.09 -9.15
CA THR A 246 -14.07 -9.33 -8.03
C THR A 246 -12.95 -10.10 -7.32
N ASN A 247 -13.13 -11.41 -7.14
CA ASN A 247 -12.08 -12.26 -6.59
C ASN A 247 -10.83 -12.36 -7.50
N ALA A 248 -11.03 -12.32 -8.82
CA ALA A 248 -9.91 -12.26 -9.76
C ALA A 248 -9.21 -10.89 -9.75
N LEU A 249 -9.94 -9.80 -9.49
CA LEU A 249 -9.41 -8.43 -9.42
C LEU A 249 -8.71 -8.11 -8.10
N LEU A 250 -9.09 -8.76 -6.99
CA LEU A 250 -8.59 -8.47 -5.64
C LEU A 250 -7.05 -8.40 -5.55
N PRO A 251 -6.27 -9.33 -6.14
CA PRO A 251 -4.81 -9.25 -6.11
C PRO A 251 -4.28 -7.99 -6.81
N PHE A 252 -4.87 -7.58 -7.94
CA PHE A 252 -4.45 -6.41 -8.70
C PHE A 252 -4.73 -5.11 -7.97
N VAL A 253 -5.86 -5.03 -7.27
CA VAL A 253 -6.22 -3.87 -6.43
C VAL A 253 -5.26 -3.75 -5.26
N THR A 254 -4.91 -4.89 -4.65
CA THR A 254 -3.93 -4.94 -3.55
C THR A 254 -2.56 -4.46 -4.03
N ASP A 255 -2.13 -4.84 -5.23
CA ASP A 255 -0.90 -4.31 -5.84
C ASP A 255 -0.99 -2.82 -6.08
N LEU A 256 -2.11 -2.36 -6.65
CA LEU A 256 -2.30 -0.95 -6.94
C LEU A 256 -2.20 -0.13 -5.66
N LEU A 257 -2.84 -0.58 -4.57
CA LEU A 257 -2.76 0.05 -3.24
C LEU A 257 -1.36 0.03 -2.63
N SER A 258 -0.55 -0.97 -2.95
CA SER A 258 0.75 -1.19 -2.30
C SER A 258 1.94 -0.63 -3.10
N LEU A 259 1.80 -0.48 -4.41
CA LEU A 259 2.92 -0.27 -5.33
C LEU A 259 2.79 1.00 -6.20
N HIS A 260 1.68 1.75 -6.13
CA HIS A 260 1.53 2.97 -6.93
C HIS A 260 2.38 4.13 -6.40
N GLN A 261 2.58 4.20 -5.09
CA GLN A 261 3.25 5.28 -4.36
C GLN A 261 4.58 5.75 -4.97
N PRO A 262 5.55 4.86 -5.28
CA PRO A 262 6.83 5.29 -5.85
C PRO A 262 6.70 5.95 -7.22
N PHE A 263 5.78 5.49 -8.06
CA PHE A 263 5.56 6.11 -9.38
C PHE A 263 4.95 7.50 -9.23
N VAL A 264 3.96 7.63 -8.34
CA VAL A 264 3.33 8.92 -8.06
C VAL A 264 4.37 9.90 -7.47
N LEU A 265 5.26 9.43 -6.59
CA LEU A 265 6.37 10.24 -6.08
C LEU A 265 7.34 10.68 -7.20
N MET A 266 7.72 9.79 -8.11
CA MET A 266 8.61 10.13 -9.23
C MET A 266 7.96 11.07 -10.26
N ILE A 267 6.64 10.95 -10.49
CA ILE A 267 5.92 11.83 -11.41
C ILE A 267 5.89 13.25 -10.86
N PHE A 268 5.55 13.41 -9.58
CA PHE A 268 5.31 14.73 -8.99
C PHE A 268 6.55 15.35 -8.34
N SER A 269 7.54 14.58 -7.90
CA SER A 269 8.77 15.11 -7.28
C SER A 269 9.95 15.11 -8.24
N SER A 270 10.18 16.26 -8.90
CA SER A 270 11.31 16.47 -9.82
C SER A 270 12.66 16.15 -9.16
N ARG A 271 12.86 16.61 -7.92
CA ARG A 271 14.11 16.41 -7.17
C ARG A 271 14.43 14.94 -6.92
N ILE A 272 13.43 14.13 -6.57
CA ILE A 272 13.63 12.69 -6.35
C ILE A 272 13.82 11.98 -7.68
N ARG A 273 13.03 12.34 -8.69
CA ARG A 273 13.16 11.79 -10.04
C ARG A 273 14.56 11.98 -10.61
N GLU A 274 15.14 13.18 -10.51
CA GLU A 274 16.49 13.47 -10.99
C GLU A 274 17.55 12.59 -10.31
N ILE A 275 17.46 12.41 -8.99
CA ILE A 275 18.42 11.58 -8.25
C ILE A 275 18.25 10.10 -8.61
N VAL A 276 17.02 9.60 -8.66
CA VAL A 276 16.72 8.20 -8.99
C VAL A 276 17.13 7.87 -10.43
N LEU A 277 16.74 8.69 -11.40
CA LEU A 277 17.15 8.51 -12.80
C LEU A 277 18.65 8.63 -12.98
N GLY A 278 19.30 9.57 -12.26
CA GLY A 278 20.76 9.70 -12.29
C GLY A 278 21.49 8.46 -11.74
N MET A 279 20.94 7.77 -10.74
CA MET A 279 21.52 6.52 -10.25
C MET A 279 21.25 5.34 -11.17
N VAL A 280 20.03 5.24 -11.72
CA VAL A 280 19.69 4.19 -12.70
C VAL A 280 20.56 4.34 -13.94
N TYR A 281 20.76 5.56 -14.42
CA TYR A 281 21.64 5.86 -15.54
C TYR A 281 23.10 5.49 -15.24
N ARG A 282 23.65 5.80 -14.06
CA ARG A 282 25.01 5.35 -13.67
C ARG A 282 25.15 3.85 -13.53
N THR A 283 24.06 3.14 -13.22
CA THR A 283 24.09 1.68 -13.07
C THR A 283 23.99 0.98 -14.43
N LEU A 284 23.24 1.58 -15.38
CA LEU A 284 23.04 1.05 -16.74
C LEU A 284 24.14 1.48 -17.71
N CYS A 285 24.61 2.72 -17.62
CA CYS A 285 25.80 3.20 -18.28
C CYS A 285 26.95 3.04 -17.29
N CYS A 286 27.71 1.95 -17.40
CA CYS A 286 28.98 1.75 -16.71
C CYS A 286 29.76 3.08 -16.58
N ASP A 287 30.46 3.28 -15.46
CA ASP A 287 31.19 4.49 -15.01
C ASP A 287 32.16 5.20 -16.01
N CYS A 288 32.07 4.96 -17.32
CA CYS A 288 32.95 5.50 -18.34
C CYS A 288 32.45 6.78 -19.04
N CYS A 289 31.21 7.25 -18.85
CA CYS A 289 30.67 8.32 -19.71
C CYS A 289 29.83 9.41 -19.03
N ILE A 290 30.29 10.09 -17.97
CA ILE A 290 29.85 11.47 -17.71
C ILE A 290 30.99 12.32 -17.12
N PRO A 291 31.46 13.38 -17.81
CA PRO A 291 32.45 14.30 -17.26
C PRO A 291 31.82 15.18 -16.17
N PHE A 292 32.55 15.28 -15.06
CA PHE A 292 32.25 16.11 -13.90
C PHE A 292 32.50 17.58 -14.24
N SER A 293 31.58 18.24 -14.95
CA SER A 293 31.68 19.68 -15.19
C SER A 293 30.32 20.36 -15.16
N HIS A 294 29.82 20.66 -13.96
CA HIS A 294 29.10 21.90 -13.65
C HIS A 294 28.79 21.98 -12.14
N GLN A 295 29.84 22.14 -11.33
CA GLN A 295 29.76 22.80 -10.02
C GLN A 295 30.96 23.74 -9.90
N ASN A 296 30.92 24.83 -10.65
CA ASN A 296 31.58 26.08 -10.30
C ASN A 296 31.01 27.18 -11.17
N GLY A 297 30.33 28.15 -10.56
CA GLY A 297 29.85 29.33 -11.25
C GLY A 297 28.44 29.73 -10.89
N ARG A 298 28.25 30.28 -9.69
CA ARG A 298 27.71 31.63 -9.51
C ARG A 298 28.02 32.09 -8.09
N LYS A 299 28.83 33.14 -8.06
CA LYS A 299 29.11 34.01 -6.92
C LYS A 299 27.81 34.58 -6.35
#